data_AF-A0AAW9WK76-F1
#
_entry.id   AF-A0AAW9WK76-F1
#
_cell.length_a   1.000
_cell.length_b   1.000
_cell.length_c   1.000
_cell.angle_alpha   90.00
_cell.angle_beta   90.00
_cell.angle_gamma   90.00
#
_symmetry.space_group_name_H-M   'P 1'
#
loop_
_entity.id
_entity.type
_entity.pdbx_description
1 polymer ?
#
loop_
_entity_poly.entity_id
_entity_poly.type
_entity_poly.pdbx_seq_one_letter_code
_entity_poly.pdbx_strand_id
1 'polypeptide(L)'
;MILCSIPADFKVPDYITVDALTVAGDGVSGTIKADNQTTYTVQSDTQILPYLTRNIVTLQDLVKGRKCLVWTQSGSNTAYKIVAFAGSAGTDGTGDVLLPRGWSSRDGSWYYYDSTGSLHKGWLNDSGDWYYLNPETGVMQTGFLTLDGKTYYLQENGKMLTRAKTFTPDADGVLH
;
A
#
# COMPACT_ATOMS: atom_id res chain seq x y z
N MET A 1 36.03 -1.81 -0.14
CA MET A 1 34.59 -1.73 -0.45
C MET A 1 33.90 -1.17 0.79
N ILE A 2 33.70 0.15 0.86
CA ILE A 2 33.07 0.83 2.01
C ILE A 2 31.57 0.89 1.69
N LEU A 3 30.75 0.10 2.38
CA LEU A 3 29.34 -0.11 1.99
C LEU A 3 28.37 1.01 2.43
N CYS A 4 28.82 2.00 3.19
CA CYS A 4 28.10 3.25 3.43
C CYS A 4 28.99 4.22 4.21
N SER A 5 29.18 5.44 3.72
CA SER A 5 29.73 6.53 4.51
C SER A 5 28.64 7.01 5.47
N ILE A 6 28.73 6.65 6.75
CA ILE A 6 27.89 7.22 7.80
C ILE A 6 28.45 8.64 8.06
N PRO A 7 27.69 9.72 7.86
CA PRO A 7 28.17 11.05 8.20
C PRO A 7 28.46 11.12 9.71
N ALA A 8 29.48 11.88 10.11
CA ALA A 8 30.00 11.87 11.49
C ALA A 8 28.94 12.15 12.58
N ASP A 9 27.85 12.85 12.22
CA ASP A 9 26.78 13.25 13.14
C ASP A 9 25.64 12.21 13.27
N PHE A 10 25.73 11.10 12.55
CA PHE A 10 24.70 10.06 12.53
C PHE A 10 25.16 8.82 13.27
N LYS A 11 24.24 8.22 14.04
CA LYS A 11 24.48 6.93 14.67
C LYS A 11 24.36 5.80 13.64
N VAL A 12 24.96 4.65 13.96
CA VAL A 12 24.67 3.39 13.25
C VAL A 12 23.16 3.18 13.26
N PRO A 13 22.53 2.85 12.12
CA PRO A 13 21.08 2.72 12.06
C PRO A 13 20.57 1.63 12.99
N ASP A 14 19.44 1.91 13.64
CA ASP A 14 18.78 0.93 14.48
C ASP A 14 18.01 -0.05 13.60
N TYR A 15 18.20 -1.35 13.84
CA TYR A 15 17.33 -2.39 13.31
C TYR A 15 16.15 -2.56 14.27
N ILE A 16 14.94 -2.28 13.81
CA ILE A 16 13.73 -2.35 14.64
C ILE A 16 12.65 -3.21 13.98
N THR A 17 11.78 -3.74 14.83
CA THR A 17 10.44 -4.21 14.43
C THR A 17 9.43 -3.16 14.88
N VAL A 18 8.54 -2.71 13.99
CA VAL A 18 7.48 -1.77 14.38
C VAL A 18 6.51 -2.47 15.34
N ASP A 19 6.25 -1.89 16.51
CA ASP A 19 5.18 -2.30 17.44
C ASP A 19 3.88 -1.52 17.15
N ALA A 20 3.99 -0.22 16.87
CA ALA A 20 2.85 0.62 16.51
C ALA A 20 3.27 1.78 15.59
N LEU A 21 2.34 2.21 14.73
CA LEU A 21 2.47 3.38 13.87
C LEU A 21 1.31 4.34 14.15
N THR A 22 1.63 5.61 14.36
CA THR A 22 0.67 6.71 14.38
C THR A 22 1.01 7.63 13.23
N VAL A 23 0.05 7.84 12.31
CA VAL A 23 0.21 8.75 11.17
C VAL A 23 -0.51 10.06 11.47
N ALA A 24 0.15 11.19 11.23
CA ALA A 24 -0.44 12.51 11.36
C ALA A 24 -1.46 12.78 10.23
N GLY A 25 -2.25 13.85 10.36
CA GLY A 25 -3.27 14.21 9.37
C GLY A 25 -2.72 14.54 7.97
N ASP A 26 -1.41 14.73 7.83
CA ASP A 26 -0.73 14.95 6.54
C ASP A 26 -0.45 13.66 5.76
N GLY A 27 -0.64 12.48 6.36
CA GLY A 27 -0.41 11.18 5.74
C GLY A 27 1.06 10.80 5.51
N VAL A 28 2.01 11.66 5.87
CA VAL A 28 3.45 11.50 5.57
C VAL A 28 4.37 11.70 6.77
N SER A 29 3.87 12.26 7.88
CA SER A 29 4.58 12.36 9.15
C SER A 29 3.89 11.55 10.24
N GLY A 30 4.59 11.31 11.36
CA GLY A 30 4.03 10.50 12.43
C GLY A 30 5.07 9.98 13.42
N THR A 31 4.69 8.93 14.14
CA THR A 31 5.58 8.26 15.10
C THR A 31 5.56 6.75 14.90
N ILE A 32 6.75 6.15 14.94
CA ILE A 32 6.94 4.70 14.95
C ILE A 32 7.38 4.31 16.35
N LYS A 33 6.60 3.44 17.00
CA LYS A 33 7.01 2.77 18.23
C LYS A 33 7.63 1.43 17.85
N ALA A 34 8.84 1.16 18.30
CA ALA A 34 9.56 -0.09 18.08
C ALA A 34 9.25 -1.15 19.16
N ASP A 35 9.56 -2.40 18.84
CA ASP A 35 9.56 -3.56 19.74
C ASP A 35 10.37 -3.34 21.03
N ASN A 36 11.48 -2.61 20.93
CA ASN A 36 12.29 -2.19 22.06
C ASN A 36 11.71 -1.00 22.87
N GLN A 37 10.45 -0.61 22.61
CA GLN A 37 9.75 0.54 23.21
C GLN A 37 10.28 1.93 22.83
N THR A 38 11.32 2.03 21.99
CA THR A 38 11.81 3.32 21.48
C THR A 38 10.79 3.91 20.52
N THR A 39 10.52 5.21 20.67
CA THR A 39 9.66 5.95 19.75
C THR A 39 10.52 6.83 18.85
N TYR A 40 10.31 6.69 17.54
CA TYR A 40 10.95 7.47 16.49
C TYR A 40 9.96 8.45 15.86
N THR A 41 10.37 9.69 15.68
CA THR A 41 9.58 10.71 14.98
C THR A 41 9.88 10.64 13.49
N VAL A 42 8.85 10.54 12.66
CA VAL A 42 8.94 10.62 11.20
C VAL A 42 8.43 11.99 10.77
N GLN A 43 9.27 12.76 10.08
CA GLN A 43 8.91 14.07 9.53
C GLN A 43 8.54 13.92 8.05
N SER A 44 7.89 14.94 7.48
CA SER A 44 7.46 14.93 6.08
C SER A 44 8.63 14.81 5.08
N ASP A 45 9.85 15.15 5.51
CA ASP A 45 11.09 15.06 4.72
C ASP A 45 11.90 13.79 5.01
N THR A 46 11.44 12.90 5.91
CA THR A 46 12.08 11.61 6.16
C THR A 46 12.06 10.76 4.89
N GLN A 47 13.22 10.27 4.46
CA GLN A 47 13.32 9.39 3.29
C GLN A 47 12.88 7.96 3.64
N ILE A 48 11.88 7.42 2.94
CA ILE A 48 11.43 6.03 3.12
C ILE A 48 11.75 5.25 1.85
N LEU A 49 12.55 4.20 1.97
CA LEU A 49 13.08 3.43 0.85
C LEU A 49 12.81 1.93 1.02
N PRO A 50 12.46 1.21 -0.06
CA PRO A 50 12.45 -0.25 -0.06
C PRO A 50 13.87 -0.82 0.04
N TYR A 51 14.02 -1.93 0.74
CA TYR A 51 15.22 -2.78 0.65
C TYR A 51 15.09 -3.79 -0.50
N LEU A 52 15.98 -3.71 -1.49
CA LEU A 52 16.16 -4.66 -2.60
C LEU A 52 14.95 -4.90 -3.54
N THR A 53 13.82 -4.21 -3.33
CA THR A 53 12.67 -4.25 -4.25
C THR A 53 12.50 -2.93 -4.98
N ARG A 54 11.88 -2.94 -6.18
CA ARG A 54 11.45 -1.71 -6.87
C ARG A 54 10.09 -1.18 -6.38
N ASN A 55 9.48 -1.83 -5.40
CA ASN A 55 8.17 -1.44 -4.88
C ASN A 55 8.29 -0.17 -4.05
N ILE A 56 7.47 0.84 -4.35
CA ILE A 56 7.39 2.06 -3.55
C ILE A 56 6.92 1.70 -2.14
N VAL A 57 7.57 2.27 -1.13
CA VAL A 57 7.19 2.14 0.29
C VAL A 57 6.89 3.52 0.83
N THR A 58 5.79 3.62 1.56
CA THR A 58 5.30 4.84 2.21
C THR A 58 5.25 4.65 3.72
N LEU A 59 5.01 5.74 4.48
CA LEU A 59 4.88 5.67 5.93
C LEU A 59 3.79 4.68 6.37
N GLN A 60 2.68 4.63 5.64
CA GLN A 60 1.55 3.74 5.91
C GLN A 60 1.92 2.25 5.84
N ASP A 61 3.01 1.90 5.16
CA ASP A 61 3.48 0.52 5.04
C ASP A 61 4.30 0.05 6.24
N LEU A 62 4.68 0.97 7.13
CA LEU A 62 5.43 0.72 8.36
C LEU A 62 4.53 0.30 9.52
N VAL A 63 3.63 -0.65 9.26
CA VAL A 63 2.68 -1.22 10.22
C VAL A 63 3.32 -2.22 11.19
N LYS A 64 2.62 -2.58 12.27
CA LYS A 64 3.09 -3.47 13.34
C LYS A 64 3.66 -4.79 12.81
N GLY A 65 4.93 -5.05 13.08
CA GLY A 65 5.72 -6.21 12.66
C GLY A 65 6.73 -5.86 11.58
N ARG A 66 6.55 -4.71 10.88
CA ARG A 66 7.47 -4.30 9.82
C ARG A 66 8.89 -4.17 10.38
N LYS A 67 9.82 -4.83 9.72
CA LYS A 67 11.25 -4.66 10.00
C LYS A 67 11.79 -3.50 9.19
N CYS A 68 12.55 -2.63 9.83
CA CYS A 68 13.21 -1.53 9.14
C CYS A 68 14.54 -1.15 9.80
N LEU A 69 15.39 -0.49 9.03
CA LEU A 69 16.53 0.27 9.53
C LEU A 69 16.13 1.73 9.67
N VAL A 70 16.39 2.33 10.82
CA VAL A 70 16.09 3.74 11.10
C VAL A 70 17.39 4.50 11.35
N TRP A 71 17.66 5.51 10.51
CA TRP A 71 18.76 6.45 10.72
C TRP A 71 18.25 7.67 11.46
N THR A 72 18.90 8.01 12.57
CA THR A 72 18.66 9.25 13.32
C THR A 72 19.95 10.03 13.52
N GLN A 73 19.84 11.32 13.78
CA GLN A 73 20.96 12.12 14.26
C GLN A 73 21.35 11.70 15.68
N SER A 74 22.62 11.85 16.03
CA SER A 74 23.09 11.57 17.39
C SER A 74 22.33 12.42 18.42
N GLY A 75 21.85 11.78 19.50
CA GLY A 75 21.06 12.45 20.54
C GLY A 75 19.59 12.72 20.17
N SER A 76 19.12 12.26 19.01
CA SER A 76 17.72 12.43 18.56
C SER A 76 17.11 11.09 18.12
N ASN A 77 15.79 10.98 18.29
CA ASN A 77 14.98 9.90 17.74
C ASN A 77 14.20 10.33 16.49
N THR A 78 14.50 11.50 15.92
CA THR A 78 13.93 11.91 14.64
C THR A 78 14.59 11.14 13.49
N ALA A 79 13.79 10.43 12.73
CA ALA A 79 14.21 9.63 11.60
C ALA A 79 14.55 10.55 10.41
N TYR A 80 15.78 10.44 9.92
CA TYR A 80 16.21 11.07 8.68
C TYR A 80 15.93 10.16 7.46
N LYS A 81 16.14 8.86 7.65
CA LYS A 81 15.96 7.84 6.62
C LYS A 81 15.47 6.55 7.25
N ILE A 82 14.56 5.87 6.57
CA ILE A 82 14.04 4.57 6.91
C ILE A 82 14.18 3.66 5.71
N VAL A 83 14.84 2.53 5.89
CA VAL A 83 14.87 1.47 4.88
C VAL A 83 13.98 0.34 5.38
N ALA A 84 12.86 0.14 4.69
CA ALA A 84 11.91 -0.90 5.03
C ALA A 84 12.29 -2.21 4.34
N PHE A 85 12.38 -3.29 5.11
CA PHE A 85 12.60 -4.61 4.55
C PHE A 85 11.32 -5.18 3.93
N ALA A 86 11.49 -6.07 2.96
CA ALA A 86 10.40 -6.88 2.42
C ALA A 86 9.89 -7.82 3.52
N GLY A 87 8.58 -7.73 3.87
CA GLY A 87 7.92 -8.43 4.97
C GLY A 87 8.30 -7.89 6.38
N SER A 88 7.47 -7.90 7.42
CA SER A 88 6.11 -8.43 7.58
C SER A 88 5.43 -7.75 8.75
N ALA A 89 4.29 -7.09 8.54
CA ALA A 89 3.43 -6.70 9.63
C ALA A 89 2.37 -7.77 9.90
N GLY A 90 2.73 -8.79 10.69
CA GLY A 90 1.88 -9.93 11.03
C GLY A 90 2.39 -10.65 12.29
N THR A 91 1.53 -10.71 13.30
CA THR A 91 1.78 -11.24 14.64
C THR A 91 1.65 -12.77 14.68
N ASP A 92 2.72 -13.52 14.40
CA ASP A 92 2.80 -14.96 14.77
C ASP A 92 4.11 -15.69 14.41
N GLY A 93 5.15 -15.03 13.87
CA GLY A 93 6.45 -15.70 13.69
C GLY A 93 6.43 -16.87 12.66
N THR A 94 5.32 -17.10 11.99
CA THR A 94 5.26 -17.81 10.71
C THR A 94 5.57 -16.79 9.63
N GLY A 95 6.81 -16.80 9.13
CA GLY A 95 7.38 -15.77 8.27
C GLY A 95 6.70 -15.61 6.90
N ASP A 96 5.48 -15.10 6.85
CA ASP A 96 4.78 -14.78 5.62
C ASP A 96 3.59 -13.82 5.86
N VAL A 97 3.81 -12.49 5.89
CA VAL A 97 2.70 -11.50 5.85
C VAL A 97 3.18 -10.21 5.21
N LEU A 98 2.49 -9.49 4.33
CA LEU A 98 1.43 -9.74 3.36
C LEU A 98 1.64 -8.53 2.43
N LEU A 99 2.14 -8.72 1.21
CA LEU A 99 1.58 -7.88 0.14
C LEU A 99 0.08 -8.16 0.21
N PRO A 100 -0.84 -7.18 0.07
CA PRO A 100 -2.25 -7.54 -0.05
C PRO A 100 -2.28 -8.65 -1.11
N ARG A 101 -2.84 -9.81 -0.77
CA ARG A 101 -3.04 -10.89 -1.73
C ARG A 101 -4.53 -10.91 -1.94
N GLY A 102 -4.95 -10.70 -3.18
CA GLY A 102 -6.33 -10.46 -3.51
C GLY A 102 -6.75 -8.99 -3.31
N TRP A 103 -8.01 -8.81 -2.95
CA TRP A 103 -8.65 -7.50 -2.85
C TRP A 103 -8.15 -6.66 -1.68
N SER A 104 -7.86 -5.39 -1.97
CA SER A 104 -7.40 -4.40 -0.99
C SER A 104 -8.09 -3.07 -1.24
N SER A 105 -8.57 -2.42 -0.18
CA SER A 105 -9.15 -1.08 -0.24
C SER A 105 -8.17 -0.04 0.32
N ARG A 106 -8.03 1.10 -0.38
CA ARG A 106 -7.25 2.26 0.05
C ARG A 106 -7.94 3.53 -0.40
N ASP A 107 -8.19 4.45 0.51
CA ASP A 107 -8.79 5.78 0.25
C ASP A 107 -10.11 5.70 -0.55
N GLY A 108 -10.93 4.68 -0.26
CA GLY A 108 -12.20 4.42 -0.95
C GLY A 108 -12.08 3.76 -2.33
N SER A 109 -10.85 3.53 -2.81
CA SER A 109 -10.57 2.80 -4.05
C SER A 109 -10.24 1.34 -3.76
N TRP A 110 -10.61 0.45 -4.68
CA TRP A 110 -10.29 -0.98 -4.60
C TRP A 110 -9.18 -1.35 -5.58
N TYR A 111 -8.32 -2.25 -5.16
CA TYR A 111 -7.18 -2.76 -5.90
C TYR A 111 -7.14 -4.28 -5.74
N TYR A 112 -6.51 -4.97 -6.69
CA TYR A 112 -6.25 -6.39 -6.59
C TYR A 112 -4.77 -6.67 -6.79
N TYR A 113 -4.22 -7.52 -5.94
CA TYR A 113 -2.82 -7.91 -5.98
C TYR A 113 -2.70 -9.42 -6.14
N ASP A 114 -1.82 -9.86 -7.03
CA ASP A 114 -1.65 -11.28 -7.32
C ASP A 114 -0.92 -12.04 -6.18
N SER A 115 -0.67 -13.34 -6.39
CA SER A 115 0.02 -14.18 -5.40
C SER A 115 1.46 -13.73 -5.12
N THR A 116 2.09 -13.03 -6.07
CA THR A 116 3.42 -12.41 -5.93
C THR A 116 3.33 -11.03 -5.26
N GLY A 117 2.11 -10.53 -5.05
CA GLY A 117 1.80 -9.21 -4.52
C GLY A 117 2.06 -8.07 -5.50
N SER A 118 2.06 -8.37 -6.79
CA SER A 118 2.07 -7.36 -7.85
C SER A 118 0.66 -6.85 -8.10
N LEU A 119 0.52 -5.55 -8.36
CA LEU A 119 -0.78 -4.93 -8.64
C LEU A 119 -1.33 -5.43 -9.98
N HIS A 120 -2.51 -6.05 -9.95
CA HIS A 120 -3.20 -6.52 -11.13
C HIS A 120 -3.87 -5.35 -11.87
N LYS A 121 -3.83 -5.42 -13.20
CA LYS A 121 -4.33 -4.40 -14.11
C LYS A 121 -5.13 -5.05 -15.24
N GLY A 122 -6.13 -4.34 -15.75
CA GLY A 122 -7.05 -4.86 -16.75
C GLY A 122 -8.07 -5.86 -16.19
N TRP A 123 -8.50 -6.80 -17.02
CA TRP A 123 -9.51 -7.79 -16.67
C TRP A 123 -9.01 -8.81 -15.65
N LEU A 124 -9.78 -9.00 -14.58
CA LEU A 124 -9.55 -9.99 -13.54
C LEU A 124 -10.75 -10.92 -13.46
N ASN A 125 -10.50 -12.23 -13.51
CA ASN A 125 -11.48 -13.22 -13.09
C ASN A 125 -11.15 -13.67 -11.67
N ASP A 126 -12.02 -13.34 -10.72
CA ASP A 126 -11.94 -13.82 -9.36
C ASP A 126 -13.11 -14.76 -9.10
N SER A 127 -12.81 -16.06 -8.98
CA SER A 127 -13.77 -17.10 -8.62
C SER A 127 -15.03 -17.14 -9.52
N GLY A 128 -14.89 -16.81 -10.81
CA GLY A 128 -15.97 -16.81 -11.79
C GLY A 128 -16.63 -15.44 -12.02
N ASP A 129 -16.37 -14.45 -11.18
CA ASP A 129 -16.80 -13.07 -11.37
C ASP A 129 -15.71 -12.26 -12.09
N TRP A 130 -16.11 -11.42 -13.04
CA TRP A 130 -15.20 -10.57 -13.80
C TRP A 130 -15.17 -9.15 -13.25
N TYR A 131 -13.98 -8.58 -13.19
CA TYR A 131 -13.72 -7.22 -12.73
C TYR A 131 -12.76 -6.53 -13.71
N TYR A 132 -12.74 -5.20 -13.69
CA TYR A 132 -11.77 -4.44 -14.47
C TYR A 132 -11.01 -3.47 -13.58
N LEU A 133 -9.69 -3.62 -13.55
CA LEU A 133 -8.76 -2.75 -12.82
C LEU A 133 -8.15 -1.79 -13.84
N ASN A 134 -8.15 -0.49 -13.54
CA ASN A 134 -7.63 0.53 -14.43
C ASN A 134 -6.18 0.21 -14.87
N PRO A 135 -5.85 0.18 -16.17
CA PRO A 135 -4.51 -0.18 -16.63
C PRO A 135 -3.38 0.75 -16.16
N GLU A 136 -3.69 2.02 -15.87
CA GLU A 136 -2.71 3.01 -15.43
C GLU A 136 -2.55 2.94 -13.90
N THR A 137 -3.67 3.01 -13.18
CA THR A 137 -3.68 3.21 -11.72
C THR A 137 -3.94 1.92 -10.91
N GLY A 138 -4.49 0.88 -11.52
CA GLY A 138 -4.94 -0.36 -10.86
C GLY A 138 -6.22 -0.24 -10.05
N VAL A 139 -6.90 0.92 -10.09
CA VAL A 139 -8.17 1.15 -9.40
C VAL A 139 -9.29 0.36 -10.07
N MET A 140 -10.05 -0.42 -9.30
CA MET A 140 -11.24 -1.12 -9.75
C MET A 140 -12.27 -0.14 -10.31
N GLN A 141 -12.77 -0.43 -11.51
CA GLN A 141 -13.78 0.36 -12.18
C GLN A 141 -15.19 -0.12 -11.83
N THR A 142 -16.14 0.80 -11.86
CA THR A 142 -17.59 0.58 -11.71
C THR A 142 -18.32 1.38 -12.80
N GLY A 143 -19.58 1.06 -13.07
CA GLY A 143 -20.39 1.72 -14.09
C GLY A 143 -20.10 1.24 -15.52
N PHE A 144 -20.46 2.07 -16.51
CA PHE A 144 -20.24 1.78 -17.92
C PHE A 144 -18.77 1.88 -18.29
N LEU A 145 -18.26 0.84 -18.96
CA LEU A 145 -16.88 0.72 -19.42
C LEU A 145 -16.89 0.40 -20.92
N THR A 146 -16.26 1.24 -21.74
CA THR A 146 -16.10 0.99 -23.17
C THR A 146 -14.65 0.71 -23.51
N LEU A 147 -14.38 -0.45 -24.09
CA LEU A 147 -13.06 -0.91 -24.51
C LEU A 147 -13.15 -1.48 -25.92
N ASP A 148 -12.31 -0.99 -26.84
CA ASP A 148 -12.24 -1.47 -28.22
C ASP A 148 -13.62 -1.58 -28.93
N GLY A 149 -14.48 -0.59 -28.70
CA GLY A 149 -15.83 -0.53 -29.27
C GLY A 149 -16.86 -1.48 -28.62
N LYS A 150 -16.49 -2.17 -27.53
CA LYS A 150 -17.39 -3.00 -26.73
C LYS A 150 -17.72 -2.30 -25.42
N THR A 151 -18.99 -2.29 -25.04
CA THR A 151 -19.44 -1.70 -23.78
C THR A 151 -19.82 -2.78 -22.78
N TYR A 152 -19.30 -2.65 -21.58
CA TYR A 152 -19.54 -3.50 -20.42
C TYR A 152 -20.15 -2.64 -19.32
N TYR A 153 -20.87 -3.27 -18.40
CA TYR A 153 -21.32 -2.61 -17.17
C TYR A 153 -20.76 -3.34 -15.97
N LEU A 154 -20.00 -2.63 -15.14
CA LEU A 154 -19.46 -3.10 -13.87
C LEU A 154 -20.38 -2.60 -12.76
N GLN A 155 -20.90 -3.50 -11.95
CA GLN A 155 -21.80 -3.17 -10.85
C GLN A 155 -21.06 -2.37 -9.76
N GLU A 156 -21.79 -1.84 -8.77
CA GLU A 156 -21.19 -1.06 -7.66
C GLU A 156 -20.11 -1.83 -6.87
N ASN A 157 -20.23 -3.15 -6.80
CA ASN A 157 -19.23 -4.03 -6.20
C ASN A 157 -18.10 -4.44 -7.17
N GLY A 158 -18.03 -3.82 -8.35
CA GLY A 158 -17.04 -4.09 -9.40
C GLY A 158 -17.34 -5.27 -10.32
N LYS A 159 -18.32 -6.12 -9.99
CA LYS A 159 -18.63 -7.32 -10.78
C LYS A 159 -19.25 -6.95 -12.12
N MET A 160 -18.69 -7.47 -13.20
CA MET A 160 -19.25 -7.36 -14.53
C MET A 160 -20.63 -8.01 -14.59
N LEU A 161 -21.60 -7.26 -15.10
CA LEU A 161 -22.94 -7.75 -15.33
C LEU A 161 -22.94 -8.79 -16.46
N THR A 162 -23.40 -10.00 -16.15
CA THR A 162 -23.50 -11.11 -17.11
C THR A 162 -24.94 -11.50 -17.44
N ARG A 163 -25.93 -10.84 -16.81
CA ARG A 163 -27.37 -11.08 -17.02
C ARG A 163 -28.08 -9.76 -17.31
N ALA A 164 -29.25 -9.84 -17.93
CA ALA A 164 -30.04 -8.64 -18.23
C ALA A 164 -30.35 -7.84 -16.95
N LYS A 165 -30.18 -6.51 -17.02
CA LYS A 165 -30.55 -5.55 -16.00
C LYS A 165 -31.32 -4.41 -16.66
N THR A 166 -32.41 -3.98 -16.04
CA THR A 166 -33.14 -2.79 -16.47
C THR A 166 -32.53 -1.58 -15.78
N PHE A 167 -32.22 -0.55 -16.56
CA PHE A 167 -31.76 0.74 -16.06
C PHE A 167 -32.93 1.71 -16.13
N THR A 168 -33.25 2.32 -15.00
CA THR A 168 -34.27 3.37 -14.93
C THR A 168 -33.55 4.70 -14.78
N PRO A 169 -33.67 5.61 -15.76
CA PRO A 169 -33.08 6.92 -15.63
C PRO A 169 -33.74 7.70 -14.50
N ASP A 170 -32.97 8.56 -13.86
CA ASP A 170 -33.51 9.54 -12.91
C ASP A 170 -34.28 10.66 -13.63
N ALA A 171 -34.73 11.66 -12.86
CA ALA A 171 -35.51 12.79 -13.36
C ALA A 171 -34.78 13.60 -14.46
N ASP A 172 -33.44 13.54 -14.50
CA ASP A 172 -32.59 14.24 -15.46
C ASP A 172 -32.18 13.35 -16.65
N GLY A 173 -32.61 12.09 -16.66
CA GLY A 173 -32.30 11.15 -17.74
C GLY A 173 -31.00 10.37 -17.54
N VAL A 174 -30.34 10.50 -16.38
CA VAL A 174 -29.04 9.87 -16.13
C VAL A 174 -29.23 8.40 -15.73
N LEU A 175 -28.43 7.52 -16.35
CA LEU A 175 -28.38 6.09 -16.03
C LEU A 175 -27.22 5.82 -15.07
N HIS A 176 -27.54 5.18 -13.94
CA HIS A 176 -26.59 4.75 -12.90
C HIS A 176 -26.30 3.24 -12.98
#